data_AF-A0A1E3YFM9-F1
#
_entry.id   AF-A0A1E3YFM9-F1
#
_cell.length_a   1.000
_cell.length_b   1.000
_cell.length_c   1.000
_cell.angle_alpha   90.00
_cell.angle_beta   90.00
_cell.angle_gamma   90.00
#
_symmetry.space_group_name_H-M   'P 1'
#
loop_
_entity.id
_entity.type
_entity.pdbx_description
1 polymer ?
#
loop_
_entity_poly.entity_id
_entity_poly.type
_entity_poly.pdbx_seq_one_letter_code
_entity_poly.pdbx_strand_id
1 'polypeptide(L)'
;MSVDVFAVGWLLACVFSIVAVVAAPDPDVETPTPICSCGATDRHATDAERCVKGHPLPGNQIRRTHGMYSFRDRGEAALPPDTRLSVADFKAQVVSDRGGLEELSAIEAARIGHLAEVETTLRLLASDLATRGLTTAKGRVRSTFSRWLEALDRWEKLAGHIGDGRRARQAPSLAAYLARAAAAKETTE
;
A
#
# COMPACT_ATOMS: atom_id res chain seq x y z
N MET A 1 -43.13 22.21 20.13
CA MET A 1 -42.26 21.20 20.78
C MET A 1 -40.83 21.60 20.49
N SER A 2 -40.24 22.38 21.39
CA SER A 2 -38.85 22.86 21.30
C SER A 2 -37.93 21.76 21.81
N VAL A 3 -36.95 21.39 21.00
CA VAL A 3 -35.93 20.39 21.36
C VAL A 3 -34.68 21.15 21.75
N ASP A 4 -34.19 20.90 22.95
CA ASP A 4 -33.06 21.58 23.60
C ASP A 4 -31.74 21.39 22.85
N VAL A 5 -31.11 22.52 22.50
CA VAL A 5 -29.85 22.63 21.72
C VAL A 5 -28.60 22.59 22.63
N PHE A 6 -28.74 22.45 23.95
CA PHE A 6 -27.65 22.73 24.89
C PHE A 6 -26.71 21.56 25.25
N ALA A 7 -26.96 20.32 24.79
CA ALA A 7 -26.21 19.14 25.27
C ALA A 7 -25.03 18.68 24.38
N VAL A 8 -24.76 19.33 23.23
CA VAL A 8 -23.74 18.88 22.26
C VAL A 8 -22.35 19.51 22.48
N GLY A 9 -22.24 20.54 23.35
CA GLY A 9 -21.02 21.31 23.51
C GLY A 9 -19.89 20.67 24.33
N TRP A 10 -20.15 19.63 25.12
CA TRP A 10 -19.20 19.14 26.14
C TRP A 10 -18.42 17.86 25.77
N LEU A 11 -18.77 17.15 24.69
CA LEU A 11 -18.05 15.94 24.27
C LEU A 11 -16.89 16.22 23.30
N LEU A 12 -16.76 17.45 22.79
CA LEU A 12 -15.70 17.85 21.85
C LEU A 12 -14.38 18.29 22.51
N ALA A 13 -14.32 18.40 23.85
CA ALA A 13 -13.14 18.90 24.55
C ALA A 13 -12.17 17.83 25.07
N CYS A 14 -12.54 16.54 25.09
CA CYS A 14 -11.72 15.50 25.75
C CYS A 14 -10.85 14.64 24.81
N VAL A 15 -10.91 14.80 23.48
CA VAL A 15 -10.22 13.88 22.54
C VAL A 15 -8.84 14.39 22.07
N PHE A 16 -8.41 15.60 22.45
CA PHE A 16 -7.23 16.24 21.84
C PHE A 16 -5.90 16.16 22.59
N SER A 17 -5.80 15.41 23.71
CA SER A 17 -4.59 15.45 24.56
C SER A 17 -3.90 14.09 24.78
N ILE A 18 -3.68 13.32 23.72
CA ILE A 18 -2.59 12.34 23.69
C ILE A 18 -1.50 12.91 22.78
N VAL A 19 -0.84 13.97 23.25
CA VAL A 19 0.45 14.40 22.70
C VAL A 19 1.46 13.39 23.21
N ALA A 20 1.84 12.43 22.36
CA ALA A 20 2.97 11.56 22.62
C ALA A 20 4.21 12.45 22.80
N VAL A 21 4.71 12.53 24.04
CA VAL A 21 6.02 13.09 24.35
C VAL A 21 7.04 12.15 23.71
N VAL A 22 7.39 12.42 22.45
CA VAL A 22 8.60 11.85 21.84
C VAL A 22 9.75 12.55 22.53
N ALA A 23 10.30 11.90 23.55
CA ALA A 23 11.52 12.35 24.20
C ALA A 23 12.57 12.58 23.10
N ALA A 24 13.06 13.82 23.00
CA ALA A 24 14.18 14.12 22.13
C ALA A 24 15.33 13.17 22.50
N PRO A 25 15.98 12.51 21.53
CA PRO A 25 17.09 11.63 21.84
C PRO A 25 18.17 12.43 22.58
N ASP A 26 18.68 11.87 23.68
CA ASP A 26 19.80 12.46 24.42
C ASP A 26 20.94 12.77 23.45
N PRO A 27 21.44 14.02 23.39
CA PRO A 27 22.44 14.43 22.41
C PRO A 27 23.79 13.72 22.58
N ASP A 28 23.98 13.04 23.73
CA ASP A 28 25.27 12.47 24.14
C ASP A 28 25.33 10.94 24.04
N VAL A 29 24.33 10.27 23.47
CA VAL A 29 24.44 8.84 23.16
C VAL A 29 25.32 8.69 21.92
N GLU A 30 26.63 8.50 22.16
CA GLU A 30 27.58 8.07 21.13
C GLU A 30 27.01 6.84 20.42
N THR A 31 26.51 7.06 19.21
CA THR A 31 25.91 5.99 18.43
C THR A 31 27.05 5.07 18.00
N PRO A 32 27.03 3.77 18.36
CA PRO A 32 28.14 2.89 18.06
C PRO A 32 28.40 2.91 16.55
N THR A 33 29.64 3.21 16.16
CA THR A 33 30.04 3.27 14.75
C THR A 33 29.73 1.92 14.09
N PRO A 34 28.85 1.86 13.08
CA PRO A 34 28.46 0.61 12.47
C PRO A 34 29.66 -0.01 11.77
N ILE A 35 30.08 -1.19 12.23
CA ILE A 35 31.18 -1.93 11.62
C ILE A 35 30.71 -2.50 10.29
N CYS A 36 31.40 -2.16 9.21
CA CYS A 36 31.09 -2.70 7.89
C CYS A 36 31.40 -4.21 7.84
N SER A 37 30.67 -4.98 7.01
CA SER A 37 30.94 -6.41 6.80
C SER A 37 32.37 -6.70 6.29
N CYS A 38 33.04 -5.71 5.70
CA CYS A 38 34.44 -5.81 5.27
C CYS A 38 35.47 -5.49 6.37
N GLY A 39 35.04 -5.28 7.61
CA GLY A 39 35.86 -4.94 8.77
C GLY A 39 36.27 -3.47 8.88
N ALA A 40 35.88 -2.61 7.93
CA ALA A 40 36.14 -1.18 8.01
C ALA A 40 35.21 -0.51 9.05
N THR A 41 35.80 0.29 9.94
CA THR A 41 35.09 1.11 10.95
C THR A 41 34.79 2.52 10.45
N ASP A 42 35.60 3.01 9.52
CA ASP A 42 35.51 4.39 9.05
C ASP A 42 34.48 4.55 7.93
N ARG A 43 33.75 5.67 7.96
CA ARG A 43 32.82 6.07 6.91
C ARG A 43 33.57 6.64 5.71
N HIS A 44 32.98 6.53 4.52
CA HIS A 44 33.51 7.15 3.32
C HIS A 44 33.50 8.67 3.47
N ALA A 45 34.56 9.35 3.04
CA ALA A 45 34.73 10.80 3.25
C ALA A 45 33.60 11.64 2.64
N THR A 46 32.99 11.17 1.55
CA THR A 46 31.92 11.88 0.82
C THR A 46 30.55 11.22 0.91
N ASP A 47 30.44 9.99 1.43
CA ASP A 47 29.18 9.22 1.47
C ASP A 47 29.03 8.55 2.84
N ALA A 48 28.24 9.16 3.71
CA ALA A 48 28.05 8.70 5.09
C ALA A 48 27.40 7.30 5.18
N GLU A 49 26.76 6.81 4.10
CA GLU A 49 26.14 5.49 4.05
C GLU A 49 27.08 4.39 3.56
N ARG A 50 28.34 4.73 3.24
CA ARG A 50 29.37 3.77 2.81
C ARG A 50 30.55 3.76 3.77
N CYS A 51 31.26 2.64 3.80
CA CYS A 51 32.57 2.59 4.43
C CYS A 51 33.65 3.16 3.50
N VAL A 52 34.86 3.38 4.03
CA VAL A 52 36.03 3.81 3.25
C VAL A 52 36.37 2.93 2.04
N LYS A 53 35.95 1.65 2.04
CA LYS A 53 36.10 0.73 0.89
C LYS A 53 34.95 0.78 -0.11
N GLY A 54 33.99 1.69 0.07
CA GLY A 54 32.82 1.87 -0.80
C GLY A 54 31.66 0.88 -0.57
N HIS A 55 31.79 -0.04 0.40
CA HIS A 55 30.69 -0.94 0.75
C HIS A 55 29.60 -0.19 1.53
N PRO A 56 28.32 -0.49 1.26
CA PRO A 56 27.23 0.15 1.99
C PRO A 56 27.17 -0.38 3.44
N LEU A 57 27.05 0.54 4.41
CA LEU A 57 27.04 0.23 5.85
C LEU A 57 25.72 -0.40 6.29
N PRO A 58 25.68 -1.21 7.36
CA PRO A 58 24.42 -1.69 7.93
C PRO A 58 23.44 -0.54 8.19
N GLY A 59 22.20 -0.68 7.73
CA GLY A 59 21.16 0.37 7.84
C GLY A 59 21.16 1.43 6.72
N ASN A 60 22.06 1.32 5.72
CA ASN A 60 22.00 2.18 4.54
C ASN A 60 20.64 2.08 3.83
N GLN A 61 20.18 3.19 3.27
CA GLN A 61 18.96 3.24 2.46
C GLN A 61 19.27 3.05 0.97
N ILE A 62 20.54 3.23 0.57
CA ILE A 62 21.01 3.07 -0.82
C ILE A 62 20.77 1.66 -1.39
N ARG A 63 20.93 0.61 -0.58
CA ARG A 63 20.82 -0.79 -0.99
C ARG A 63 19.64 -1.47 -0.32
N ARG A 64 18.46 -0.87 -0.46
CA ARG A 64 17.16 -1.51 -0.19
C ARG A 64 16.83 -2.57 -1.26
N THR A 65 17.70 -3.57 -1.41
CA THR A 65 17.54 -4.67 -2.38
C THR A 65 16.42 -5.63 -2.00
N HIS A 66 15.88 -5.53 -0.80
CA HIS A 66 14.67 -6.27 -0.43
C HIS A 66 13.48 -5.71 -1.21
N GLY A 67 12.78 -6.59 -1.93
CA GLY A 67 11.72 -6.22 -2.88
C GLY A 67 10.65 -5.30 -2.30
N MET A 68 10.32 -5.46 -1.00
CA MET A 68 9.31 -4.64 -0.32
C MET A 68 9.71 -3.17 -0.20
N TYR A 69 10.95 -2.87 0.18
CA TYR A 69 11.44 -1.49 0.28
C TYR A 69 11.65 -0.85 -1.08
N SER A 70 12.18 -1.63 -2.02
CA SER A 70 12.28 -1.20 -3.41
C SER A 70 10.91 -0.83 -4.00
N PHE A 71 9.87 -1.62 -3.72
CA PHE A 71 8.52 -1.32 -4.15
C PHE A 71 7.95 -0.09 -3.43
N ARG A 72 8.19 0.06 -2.13
CA ARG A 72 7.75 1.24 -1.37
C ARG A 72 8.36 2.54 -1.90
N ASP A 73 9.65 2.52 -2.22
CA ASP A 73 10.39 3.74 -2.60
C ASP A 73 10.21 4.10 -4.07
N ARG A 74 10.18 3.11 -4.96
CA ARG A 74 10.00 3.32 -6.40
C ARG A 74 8.53 3.30 -6.82
N GLY A 75 7.64 2.87 -5.93
CA GLY A 75 6.21 2.76 -6.16
C GLY A 75 5.85 1.87 -7.34
N GLU A 76 4.71 2.16 -7.93
CA GLU A 76 4.19 1.50 -9.12
C GLU A 76 5.11 1.64 -10.35
N ALA A 77 6.02 2.63 -10.37
CA ALA A 77 6.95 2.83 -11.48
C ALA A 77 8.00 1.71 -11.59
N ALA A 78 8.22 0.92 -10.54
CA ALA A 78 9.09 -0.26 -10.60
C ALA A 78 8.44 -1.49 -11.25
N LEU A 79 7.13 -1.48 -11.46
CA LEU A 79 6.42 -2.59 -12.09
C LEU A 79 6.54 -2.51 -13.62
N PRO A 80 6.56 -3.66 -14.32
CA PRO A 80 6.37 -3.68 -15.77
C PRO A 80 5.10 -2.92 -16.16
N PRO A 81 5.12 -2.17 -17.29
CA PRO A 81 4.00 -1.29 -17.66
C PRO A 81 2.69 -2.05 -17.81
N ASP A 82 2.73 -3.25 -18.40
CA ASP A 82 1.55 -4.10 -18.60
C ASP A 82 0.97 -4.58 -17.27
N THR A 83 1.83 -4.95 -16.31
CA THR A 83 1.40 -5.36 -14.96
C THR A 83 0.75 -4.19 -14.23
N ARG A 84 1.33 -2.99 -14.33
CA ARG A 84 0.79 -1.79 -13.69
C ARG A 84 -0.61 -1.43 -14.21
N LEU A 85 -0.77 -1.37 -15.54
CA LEU A 85 -2.07 -1.04 -16.16
C LEU A 85 -3.13 -2.08 -15.77
N SER A 86 -2.80 -3.35 -15.95
CA SER A 86 -3.75 -4.43 -15.67
C SER A 86 -4.13 -4.56 -14.19
N VAL A 87 -3.25 -4.18 -13.25
CA VAL A 87 -3.58 -4.15 -11.80
C VAL A 87 -4.42 -2.92 -11.45
N ALA A 88 -4.12 -1.78 -12.05
CA ALA A 88 -4.93 -0.56 -11.89
C ALA A 88 -6.35 -0.80 -12.40
N ASP A 89 -6.51 -1.44 -13.57
CA ASP A 89 -7.80 -1.80 -14.14
C ASP A 89 -8.57 -2.77 -13.25
N PHE A 90 -7.89 -3.81 -12.74
CA PHE A 90 -8.47 -4.75 -11.78
C PHE A 90 -8.98 -4.03 -10.52
N LYS A 91 -8.15 -3.16 -9.93
CA LYS A 91 -8.52 -2.39 -8.75
C LYS A 91 -9.72 -1.47 -9.04
N ALA A 92 -9.71 -0.77 -10.17
CA ALA A 92 -10.80 0.11 -10.59
C ALA A 92 -12.10 -0.66 -10.78
N GLN A 93 -12.04 -1.86 -11.37
CA GLN A 93 -13.19 -2.74 -11.54
C GLN A 93 -13.76 -3.21 -10.20
N VAL A 94 -12.89 -3.66 -9.29
CA VAL A 94 -13.30 -4.07 -7.93
C VAL A 94 -13.97 -2.92 -7.19
N VAL A 95 -13.42 -1.71 -7.26
CA VAL A 95 -14.01 -0.51 -6.65
C VAL A 95 -15.37 -0.17 -7.30
N SER A 96 -15.47 -0.26 -8.63
CA SER A 96 -16.71 -0.02 -9.38
C SER A 96 -17.80 -1.02 -9.00
N ASP A 97 -17.46 -2.30 -8.87
CA ASP A 97 -18.39 -3.36 -8.44
C ASP A 97 -18.90 -3.15 -7.00
N ARG A 98 -18.22 -2.29 -6.22
CA ARG A 98 -18.59 -1.86 -4.86
C ARG A 98 -19.33 -0.53 -4.78
N GLY A 99 -19.70 0.05 -5.92
CA GLY A 99 -20.49 1.27 -5.98
C GLY A 99 -19.67 2.56 -6.07
N GLY A 100 -18.33 2.47 -6.08
CA GLY A 100 -17.42 3.63 -6.16
C GLY A 100 -16.55 3.79 -4.91
N LEU A 101 -15.63 4.77 -4.94
CA LEU A 101 -14.76 5.08 -3.79
C LEU A 101 -15.55 5.73 -2.65
N GLU A 102 -16.60 6.46 -2.99
CA GLU A 102 -17.46 7.20 -2.07
C GLU A 102 -18.32 6.28 -1.17
N GLU A 103 -18.60 5.06 -1.62
CA GLU A 103 -19.40 4.08 -0.89
C GLU A 103 -18.55 3.12 -0.03
N LEU A 104 -17.21 3.19 -0.16
CA LEU A 104 -16.29 2.30 0.53
C LEU A 104 -15.93 2.85 1.91
N SER A 105 -16.06 2.00 2.93
CA SER A 105 -15.42 2.29 4.21
C SER A 105 -13.89 2.31 4.07
N ALA A 106 -13.21 3.05 4.94
CA ALA A 106 -11.75 3.11 4.94
C ALA A 106 -11.09 1.71 5.06
N ILE A 107 -11.72 0.82 5.84
CA ILE A 107 -11.24 -0.57 6.03
C ILE A 107 -11.43 -1.37 4.74
N GLU A 108 -12.55 -1.22 4.02
CA GLU A 108 -12.75 -1.90 2.74
C GLU A 108 -11.81 -1.38 1.66
N ALA A 109 -11.61 -0.06 1.59
CA ALA A 109 -10.65 0.55 0.66
C ALA A 109 -9.22 0.01 0.91
N ALA A 110 -8.80 -0.09 2.17
CA ALA A 110 -7.51 -0.69 2.54
C ALA A 110 -7.42 -2.17 2.14
N ARG A 111 -8.48 -2.96 2.36
CA ARG A 111 -8.54 -4.37 1.94
C ARG A 111 -8.45 -4.53 0.42
N ILE A 112 -9.12 -3.68 -0.36
CA ILE A 112 -9.01 -3.68 -1.82
C ILE A 112 -7.59 -3.32 -2.26
N GLY A 113 -6.95 -2.37 -1.56
CA GLY A 113 -5.53 -2.07 -1.73
C GLY A 113 -4.65 -3.30 -1.55
N HIS A 114 -4.79 -4.00 -0.42
CA HIS A 114 -4.04 -5.24 -0.16
C HIS A 114 -4.36 -6.36 -1.15
N LEU A 115 -5.61 -6.48 -1.61
CA LEU A 115 -5.98 -7.44 -2.65
C LEU A 115 -5.21 -7.15 -3.95
N ALA A 116 -5.13 -5.88 -4.36
CA ALA A 116 -4.38 -5.47 -5.55
C ALA A 116 -2.85 -5.72 -5.40
N GLU A 117 -2.29 -5.56 -4.21
CA GLU A 117 -0.89 -5.90 -3.92
C GLU A 117 -0.61 -7.40 -4.07
N VAL A 118 -1.51 -8.25 -3.56
CA VAL A 118 -1.40 -9.71 -3.69
C VAL A 118 -1.58 -10.13 -5.15
N GLU A 119 -2.54 -9.54 -5.87
CA GLU A 119 -2.75 -9.76 -7.31
C GLU A 119 -1.49 -9.41 -8.13
N THR A 120 -0.85 -8.27 -7.80
CA THR A 120 0.42 -7.88 -8.42
C THR A 120 1.50 -8.94 -8.21
N THR A 121 1.60 -9.44 -6.98
CA THR A 121 2.58 -10.48 -6.62
C THR A 121 2.32 -11.78 -7.39
N LEU A 122 1.05 -12.19 -7.51
CA LEU A 122 0.65 -13.36 -8.28
C LEU A 122 1.08 -13.24 -9.76
N ARG A 123 0.85 -12.09 -10.39
CA ARG A 123 1.23 -11.85 -11.79
C ARG A 123 2.74 -11.88 -11.99
N LEU A 124 3.51 -11.27 -11.08
CA LEU A 124 4.97 -11.31 -11.14
C LEU A 124 5.53 -12.73 -10.97
N LEU A 125 4.99 -13.50 -10.02
CA LEU A 125 5.37 -14.91 -9.81
C LEU A 125 4.99 -15.78 -11.02
N ALA A 126 3.79 -15.57 -11.59
CA ALA A 126 3.34 -16.27 -12.79
C ALA A 126 4.25 -15.96 -13.99
N SER A 127 4.66 -14.70 -14.17
CA SER A 127 5.63 -14.30 -15.21
C SER A 127 7.00 -14.97 -15.01
N ASP A 128 7.48 -15.07 -13.77
CA ASP A 128 8.76 -15.75 -13.44
C ASP A 128 8.68 -17.25 -13.77
N LEU A 129 7.56 -17.90 -13.44
CA LEU A 129 7.29 -19.30 -13.76
C LEU A 129 7.16 -19.54 -15.27
N ALA A 130 6.46 -18.68 -15.99
CA ALA A 130 6.31 -18.75 -17.44
C ALA A 130 7.66 -18.62 -18.16
N THR A 131 8.53 -17.72 -17.68
CA THR A 131 9.86 -17.49 -18.27
C THR A 131 10.82 -18.66 -18.05
N ARG A 132 10.75 -19.33 -16.88
CA ARG A 132 11.70 -20.39 -16.51
C ARG A 132 11.22 -21.81 -16.79
N GLY A 133 9.91 -21.98 -16.97
CA GLY A 133 9.28 -23.29 -17.10
C GLY A 133 9.16 -24.02 -15.76
N LEU A 134 8.03 -24.71 -15.56
CA LEU A 134 7.70 -25.41 -14.32
C LEU A 134 8.52 -26.70 -14.11
N THR A 135 8.98 -27.32 -15.20
CA THR A 135 9.58 -28.66 -15.21
C THR A 135 11.10 -28.67 -14.97
N THR A 136 11.74 -27.51 -14.77
CA THR A 136 13.19 -27.48 -14.56
C THR A 136 13.55 -27.97 -13.15
N ALA A 137 14.48 -28.94 -13.06
CA ALA A 137 14.85 -29.65 -11.82
C ALA A 137 15.60 -28.80 -10.77
N LYS A 138 15.52 -27.46 -10.83
CA LYS A 138 16.22 -26.56 -9.92
C LYS A 138 15.30 -26.09 -8.80
N GLY A 139 15.79 -26.14 -7.56
CA GLY A 139 15.02 -25.80 -6.35
C GLY A 139 14.38 -24.40 -6.35
N ARG A 140 14.94 -23.44 -7.11
CA ARG A 140 14.39 -22.08 -7.25
C ARG A 140 12.98 -22.05 -7.87
N VAL A 141 12.70 -22.85 -8.88
CA VAL A 141 11.36 -22.84 -9.53
C VAL A 141 10.32 -23.43 -8.57
N ARG A 142 10.69 -24.49 -7.85
CA ARG A 142 9.83 -25.09 -6.82
C ARG A 142 9.48 -24.08 -5.72
N SER A 143 10.46 -23.31 -5.24
CA SER A 143 10.18 -22.29 -4.23
C SER A 143 9.31 -21.15 -4.77
N THR A 144 9.52 -20.68 -6.01
CA THR A 144 8.62 -19.70 -6.65
C THR A 144 7.19 -20.25 -6.75
N PHE A 145 7.02 -21.51 -7.15
CA PHE A 145 5.71 -22.14 -7.28
C PHE A 145 5.00 -22.29 -5.92
N SER A 146 5.71 -22.71 -4.87
CA SER A 146 5.15 -22.75 -3.51
C SER A 146 4.71 -21.36 -3.05
N ARG A 147 5.50 -20.30 -3.32
CA ARG A 147 5.11 -18.93 -3.01
C ARG A 147 3.90 -18.45 -3.80
N TRP A 148 3.76 -18.89 -5.05
CA TRP A 148 2.59 -18.59 -5.87
C TRP A 148 1.32 -19.22 -5.27
N LEU A 149 1.37 -20.48 -4.83
CA LEU A 149 0.26 -21.13 -4.14
C LEU A 149 -0.09 -20.45 -2.81
N GLU A 150 0.91 -20.08 -2.02
CA GLU A 150 0.69 -19.32 -0.78
C GLU A 150 0.06 -17.94 -1.04
N ALA A 151 0.46 -17.26 -2.11
CA ALA A 151 -0.13 -15.98 -2.50
C ALA A 151 -1.59 -16.17 -2.96
N LEU A 152 -1.89 -17.27 -3.66
CA LEU A 152 -3.23 -17.60 -4.12
C LEU A 152 -4.18 -17.86 -2.94
N ASP A 153 -3.77 -18.65 -1.96
CA ASP A 153 -4.56 -18.89 -0.73
C ASP A 153 -4.83 -17.57 0.04
N ARG A 154 -3.84 -16.68 0.13
CA ARG A 154 -4.04 -15.34 0.74
C ARG A 154 -5.01 -14.49 -0.08
N TRP A 155 -4.91 -14.55 -1.40
CA TRP A 155 -5.81 -13.84 -2.30
C TRP A 155 -7.25 -14.29 -2.11
N GLU A 156 -7.51 -15.61 -2.07
CA GLU A 156 -8.85 -16.17 -1.86
C GLU A 156 -9.44 -15.75 -0.50
N LYS A 157 -8.63 -15.75 0.56
CA LYS A 157 -9.06 -15.28 1.89
C LYS A 157 -9.44 -13.80 1.87
N LEU A 158 -8.64 -12.95 1.23
CA LEU A 158 -8.95 -11.52 1.09
C LEU A 158 -10.20 -11.29 0.24
N ALA A 159 -10.33 -12.02 -0.88
CA ALA A 159 -11.47 -11.95 -1.77
C ALA A 159 -12.76 -12.37 -1.05
N GLY A 160 -12.72 -13.43 -0.23
CA GLY A 160 -13.85 -13.86 0.60
C GLY A 160 -14.34 -12.80 1.59
N HIS A 161 -13.43 -12.00 2.16
CA HIS A 161 -13.81 -10.89 3.04
C HIS A 161 -14.40 -9.68 2.32
N ILE A 162 -13.98 -9.45 1.07
CA ILE A 162 -14.59 -8.44 0.23
C ILE A 162 -15.99 -8.94 -0.15
N GLY A 163 -16.11 -10.16 -0.65
CA GLY A 163 -17.35 -10.81 -1.09
C GLY A 163 -17.45 -10.88 -2.62
N ASP A 164 -18.32 -11.74 -3.10
CA ASP A 164 -18.53 -12.12 -4.50
C ASP A 164 -19.64 -11.32 -5.21
N GLY A 165 -20.53 -10.68 -4.46
CA GLY A 165 -21.64 -9.90 -5.02
C GLY A 165 -21.27 -8.47 -5.45
N ARG A 166 -21.77 -8.06 -6.62
CA ARG A 166 -21.90 -6.64 -6.98
C ARG A 166 -22.87 -5.98 -6.00
N ARG A 167 -22.46 -4.89 -5.37
CA ARG A 167 -23.37 -4.10 -4.54
C ARG A 167 -24.17 -3.17 -5.43
N ALA A 168 -25.48 -3.13 -5.23
CA ALA A 168 -26.31 -2.12 -5.86
C ALA A 168 -25.83 -0.75 -5.38
N ARG A 169 -25.46 0.12 -6.31
CA ARG A 169 -25.13 1.51 -5.99
C ARG A 169 -26.38 2.18 -5.43
N GLN A 170 -26.24 2.96 -4.35
CA GLN A 170 -27.35 3.76 -3.88
C GLN A 170 -27.76 4.73 -4.99
N ALA A 171 -29.01 4.63 -5.43
CA ALA A 171 -29.53 5.55 -6.42
C ALA A 171 -29.57 6.95 -5.77
N PRO A 172 -29.05 7.99 -6.44
CA PRO A 172 -29.16 9.34 -5.91
C PRO A 172 -30.63 9.68 -5.72
N SER A 173 -30.95 10.33 -4.60
CA SER A 173 -32.32 10.78 -4.35
C SER A 173 -32.79 11.71 -5.46
N LEU A 174 -34.11 11.77 -5.70
CA LEU A 174 -34.68 12.66 -6.71
C LEU A 174 -34.22 14.11 -6.50
N ALA A 175 -34.17 14.57 -5.25
CA ALA A 175 -33.67 15.89 -4.91
C ALA A 175 -32.20 16.10 -5.32
N ALA A 176 -31.32 15.13 -5.04
CA ALA A 176 -29.92 15.19 -5.45
C ALA A 176 -29.79 15.19 -6.99
N TYR A 177 -30.63 14.43 -7.68
CA TYR A 177 -30.68 14.41 -9.14
C TYR A 177 -31.08 15.77 -9.72
N LEU A 178 -32.16 16.37 -9.19
CA LEU A 178 -32.63 17.70 -9.62
C LEU A 178 -31.59 18.79 -9.34
N ALA A 179 -30.93 18.75 -8.18
CA ALA A 179 -29.86 19.69 -7.85
C ALA A 179 -28.67 19.60 -8.83
N ARG A 180 -28.27 18.37 -9.18
CA ARG A 180 -27.19 18.12 -10.15
C ARG A 180 -27.56 18.59 -11.56
N ALA A 181 -28.83 18.44 -11.94
CA ALA A 181 -29.35 18.92 -13.22
C ALA A 181 -29.44 20.47 -13.29
N ALA A 182 -29.73 21.13 -12.17
CA ALA A 182 -29.72 22.60 -12.10
C ALA A 182 -28.30 23.16 -12.26
N ALA A 183 -27.33 22.61 -11.50
CA ALA A 183 -25.92 23.02 -11.58
C ALA A 183 -25.31 22.84 -12.98
N ALA A 184 -25.71 21.80 -13.71
CA ALA A 184 -25.24 21.55 -15.07
C ALA A 184 -25.75 22.58 -16.09
N LYS A 185 -26.87 23.26 -15.83
CA LYS A 185 -27.39 24.31 -16.72
C LYS A 185 -26.62 25.62 -16.56
N GLU A 186 -26.26 25.96 -15.33
CA GLU A 186 -25.51 27.18 -15.00
C GLU A 186 -24.11 27.21 -15.64
N THR A 187 -23.47 26.05 -15.88
CA THR A 187 -22.14 26.01 -16.51
C THR A 187 -22.15 26.16 -18.04
N THR A 188 -23.32 26.25 -18.67
CA THR A 188 -23.48 26.33 -20.13
C THR A 188 -23.81 27.73 -20.64
N GLU A 189 -24.03 28.70 -19.75
CA GLU A 189 -24.22 30.13 -20.05
C GLU A 189 -22.92 30.90 -19.86
#